data_AF-A0A8J5I2D7-F1
#
_entry.id   AF-A0A8J5I2D7-F1
#
_cell.length_a   1.000
_cell.length_b   1.000
_cell.length_c   1.000
_cell.angle_alpha   90.00
_cell.angle_beta   90.00
_cell.angle_gamma   90.00
#
_symmetry.space_group_name_H-M   'P 1'
#
loop_
_entity.id
_entity.type
_entity.pdbx_description
1 polymer ?
#
loop_
_entity_poly.entity_id
_entity_poly.type
_entity_poly.pdbx_seq_one_letter_code
_entity_poly.pdbx_strand_id
1 'polypeptide(L)'
;MKSNQTVSCGTQRIEPCRLEEFAKRQMDYLLGSNPTGRSYMVGFGKNSPTQAHHRGASVPVMSAEEGKAVACPMSFVKWFNKDQANPNELTGAIVGGPDRYDNFNDQRWESSMLEPCTYINSLAIGPLARLAAVGGSCVS
;
A
#
# COMPACT_ATOMS: atom_id res chain seq x y z
N MET A 1 -12.28 -3.31 -23.99
CA MET A 1 -11.57 -4.52 -23.48
C MET A 1 -12.56 -5.68 -23.44
N LYS A 2 -12.17 -6.89 -23.88
CA LYS A 2 -13.03 -8.09 -23.73
C LYS A 2 -12.91 -8.60 -22.29
N SER A 3 -14.03 -8.85 -21.62
CA SER A 3 -14.10 -9.51 -20.31
C SER A 3 -14.56 -10.96 -20.44
N ASN A 4 -14.49 -11.73 -19.36
CA ASN A 4 -14.97 -13.13 -19.28
C ASN A 4 -14.34 -14.08 -20.31
N GLN A 5 -13.05 -13.91 -20.58
CA GLN A 5 -12.29 -14.80 -21.46
C GLN A 5 -11.52 -15.83 -20.64
N THR A 6 -11.70 -17.11 -20.97
CA THR A 6 -10.85 -18.18 -20.44
C THR A 6 -9.45 -18.05 -21.06
N VAL A 7 -8.42 -18.05 -20.21
CA VAL A 7 -7.02 -17.93 -20.63
C VAL A 7 -6.36 -19.31 -20.59
N SER A 8 -5.62 -19.67 -21.64
CA SER A 8 -4.86 -20.91 -21.70
C SER A 8 -3.39 -20.66 -21.32
N CYS A 9 -2.88 -21.39 -20.33
CA CYS A 9 -1.47 -21.38 -19.91
C CYS A 9 -0.91 -22.81 -20.06
N GLY A 10 -0.28 -23.10 -21.19
CA GLY A 10 0.12 -24.46 -21.54
C GLY A 10 -1.10 -25.39 -21.61
N THR A 11 -1.11 -26.43 -20.78
CA THR A 11 -2.23 -27.38 -20.67
C THR A 11 -3.33 -26.93 -19.70
N GLN A 12 -3.12 -25.84 -18.95
CA GLN A 12 -4.08 -25.34 -17.96
C GLN A 12 -5.01 -24.30 -18.56
N ARG A 13 -6.32 -24.44 -18.29
CA ARG A 13 -7.33 -23.42 -18.54
C ARG A 13 -7.60 -22.65 -17.26
N ILE A 14 -7.54 -21.33 -17.35
CA ILE A 14 -7.79 -20.41 -16.25
C ILE A 14 -9.09 -19.68 -16.56
N GLU A 15 -10.13 -20.02 -15.80
CA GLU A 15 -11.42 -19.37 -15.91
C GLU A 15 -11.35 -17.92 -15.38
N PRO A 16 -12.13 -16.99 -15.96
CA PRO A 16 -12.18 -15.60 -15.51
C PRO A 16 -12.42 -15.49 -14.00
N CYS A 17 -13.30 -16.36 -13.47
CA CYS A 17 -13.62 -16.33 -12.06
C CYS A 17 -12.41 -16.62 -11.16
N ARG A 18 -11.58 -17.58 -11.54
CA ARG A 18 -10.37 -17.93 -10.78
C ARG A 18 -9.40 -16.74 -10.72
N LEU A 19 -9.34 -15.92 -11.76
CA LEU A 19 -8.54 -14.69 -11.79
C LEU A 19 -9.14 -13.60 -10.88
N GLU A 20 -10.46 -13.43 -10.90
CA GLU A 20 -11.16 -12.48 -10.03
C GLU A 20 -11.00 -12.85 -8.55
N GLU A 21 -11.19 -14.11 -8.19
CA GLU A 21 -10.97 -14.61 -6.82
C GLU A 21 -9.51 -14.48 -6.38
N PHE A 22 -8.55 -14.72 -7.28
CA PHE A 22 -7.14 -14.48 -7.00
C PHE A 22 -6.87 -13.00 -6.72
N ALA A 23 -7.31 -12.10 -7.60
CA ALA A 23 -7.15 -10.67 -7.43
C ALA A 23 -7.82 -10.17 -6.14
N LYS A 24 -9.03 -10.65 -5.84
CA LYS A 24 -9.73 -10.35 -4.58
C LYS A 24 -8.91 -10.77 -3.37
N ARG A 25 -8.41 -12.01 -3.33
CA ARG A 25 -7.57 -12.48 -2.21
C ARG A 25 -6.33 -11.62 -1.99
N GLN A 26 -5.68 -11.16 -3.07
CA GLN A 26 -4.52 -10.27 -2.94
C GLN A 26 -4.90 -8.89 -2.38
N MET A 27 -6.02 -8.31 -2.85
CA MET A 27 -6.52 -7.05 -2.31
C MET A 27 -7.00 -7.18 -0.86
N ASP A 28 -7.72 -8.24 -0.53
CA ASP A 28 -8.14 -8.53 0.83
C ASP A 28 -6.94 -8.67 1.76
N TYR A 29 -5.87 -9.37 1.33
CA TYR A 29 -4.63 -9.49 2.09
C TYR A 29 -3.99 -8.12 2.35
N LEU A 30 -3.89 -7.26 1.32
CA LEU A 30 -3.36 -5.90 1.45
C LEU A 30 -4.16 -5.05 2.45
N LEU A 31 -5.47 -5.29 2.52
CA LEU A 31 -6.41 -4.47 3.29
C LEU A 31 -6.74 -5.04 4.68
N GLY A 32 -6.18 -6.19 5.07
CA GLY A 32 -6.32 -6.72 6.44
C GLY A 32 -6.54 -8.22 6.58
N SER A 33 -6.82 -8.94 5.50
CA SER A 33 -7.04 -10.40 5.53
C SER A 33 -5.70 -11.15 5.42
N ASN A 34 -4.82 -10.90 6.37
CA ASN A 34 -3.50 -11.51 6.51
C ASN A 34 -3.30 -12.00 7.96
N PRO A 35 -2.26 -12.80 8.25
CA PRO A 35 -2.06 -13.41 9.58
C PRO A 35 -1.99 -12.40 10.74
N THR A 36 -1.58 -11.17 10.47
CA THR A 36 -1.48 -10.11 11.49
C THR A 36 -2.72 -9.23 11.57
N GLY A 37 -3.70 -9.42 10.68
CA GLY A 37 -4.96 -8.68 10.66
C GLY A 37 -4.80 -7.19 10.37
N ARG A 38 -3.71 -6.80 9.69
CA ARG A 38 -3.33 -5.39 9.50
C ARG A 38 -3.48 -4.92 8.06
N SER A 39 -3.77 -3.65 7.87
CA SER A 39 -3.71 -3.02 6.55
C SER A 39 -2.27 -2.63 6.18
N TYR A 40 -1.97 -2.69 4.89
CA TYR A 40 -0.76 -2.12 4.27
C TYR A 40 -1.08 -0.85 3.46
N MET A 41 -2.29 -0.32 3.57
CA MET A 41 -2.70 0.96 3.02
C MET A 41 -2.80 2.00 4.15
N VAL A 42 -2.04 3.09 4.02
CA VAL A 42 -2.00 4.17 5.01
C VAL A 42 -3.38 4.79 5.19
N GLY A 43 -3.81 4.96 6.45
CA GLY A 43 -5.09 5.57 6.81
C GLY A 43 -6.32 4.69 6.56
N PHE A 44 -6.15 3.42 6.21
CA PHE A 44 -7.26 2.51 5.92
C PHE A 44 -7.17 1.23 6.75
N GLY A 45 -8.30 0.77 7.31
CA GLY A 45 -8.38 -0.52 8.01
C GLY A 45 -7.68 -0.51 9.38
N LYS A 46 -7.47 -1.70 9.94
CA LYS A 46 -6.86 -1.88 11.26
C LYS A 46 -5.34 -1.83 11.17
N ASN A 47 -4.68 -1.14 12.12
CA ASN A 47 -3.21 -1.11 12.26
C ASN A 47 -2.46 -0.76 10.96
N SER A 48 -3.00 0.18 10.18
CA SER A 48 -2.37 0.68 8.95
C SER A 48 -0.99 1.29 9.22
N PRO A 49 -0.09 1.34 8.22
CA PRO A 49 1.22 1.96 8.39
C PRO A 49 1.08 3.45 8.70
N THR A 50 1.95 3.95 9.58
CA THR A 50 1.97 5.34 10.02
C THR A 50 3.29 6.03 9.70
N GLN A 51 4.34 5.26 9.39
CA GLN A 51 5.70 5.76 9.15
C GLN A 51 6.18 5.52 7.72
N ALA A 52 5.30 5.66 6.71
CA ALA A 52 5.66 5.48 5.29
C ALA A 52 6.97 6.22 4.93
N HIS A 53 7.85 5.57 4.14
CA HIS A 53 9.12 6.12 3.66
C HIS A 53 8.87 7.21 2.62
N HIS A 54 8.35 8.36 3.05
CA HIS A 54 7.97 9.44 2.17
C HIS A 54 8.32 10.79 2.79
N ARG A 55 9.23 11.53 2.13
CA ARG A 55 9.77 12.80 2.66
C ARG A 55 8.67 13.84 2.90
N GLY A 56 7.72 13.99 1.97
CA GLY A 56 6.62 14.94 2.15
C GLY A 56 5.68 14.58 3.30
N ALA A 57 5.61 13.30 3.67
CA ALA A 57 4.80 12.84 4.80
C ALA A 57 5.52 13.06 6.14
N SER A 58 6.83 12.84 6.17
CA SER A 58 7.64 12.84 7.39
C SER A 58 8.06 14.23 7.89
N VAL A 59 8.12 15.23 7.00
CA VAL A 59 8.49 16.60 7.34
C VAL A 59 7.24 17.37 7.80
N PRO A 60 7.20 17.91 9.03
CA PRO A 60 6.04 18.64 9.52
C PRO A 60 5.84 19.94 8.73
N VAL A 61 4.59 20.41 8.66
CA VAL A 61 4.29 21.75 8.17
C VAL A 61 4.97 22.77 9.07
N MET A 62 5.67 23.73 8.47
CA MET A 62 6.41 24.79 9.15
C MET A 62 5.95 26.14 8.62
N SER A 63 6.06 27.19 9.44
CA SER A 63 5.92 28.57 8.96
C SER A 63 7.00 28.91 7.92
N ALA A 64 6.80 29.98 7.16
CA ALA A 64 7.79 30.43 6.18
C ALA A 64 9.13 30.79 6.84
N GLU A 65 9.07 31.33 8.07
CA GLU A 65 10.22 31.70 8.88
C GLU A 65 11.00 30.47 9.35
N GLU A 66 10.32 29.46 9.88
CA GLU A 66 10.93 28.20 10.32
C GLU A 66 11.50 27.40 9.14
N GLY A 67 10.77 27.36 8.01
CA GLY A 67 11.16 26.65 6.81
C GLY A 67 12.47 27.19 6.20
N LYS A 68 12.72 28.50 6.30
CA LYS A 68 13.99 29.12 5.86
C LYS A 68 15.21 28.57 6.62
N ALA A 69 15.03 28.13 7.87
CA ALA A 69 16.09 27.57 8.69
C ALA A 69 16.36 26.06 8.41
N VAL A 70 15.58 25.42 7.53
CA VAL A 70 15.71 24.00 7.22
C VAL A 70 16.07 23.81 5.75
N ALA A 71 17.36 23.58 5.49
CA ALA A 71 17.80 23.12 4.18
C ALA A 71 17.22 21.72 3.87
N CYS A 72 16.92 21.42 2.60
CA CYS A 72 16.34 20.13 2.17
C CYS A 72 17.10 18.90 2.73
N PRO A 73 18.45 18.83 2.71
CA PRO A 73 19.18 17.68 3.26
C PRO A 73 18.97 17.48 4.77
N MET A 74 18.71 18.55 5.52
CA MET A 74 18.44 18.48 6.96
C MET A 74 17.18 17.68 7.27
N SER A 75 16.30 17.47 6.29
CA SER A 75 15.14 16.62 6.52
C SER A 75 15.47 15.15 6.75
N PHE A 76 16.55 14.66 6.13
CA PHE A 76 17.06 13.33 6.42
C PHE A 76 17.59 13.27 7.87
N VAL A 77 18.39 14.25 8.27
CA VAL A 77 18.97 14.30 9.63
C VAL A 77 17.89 14.44 10.71
N LYS A 78 16.87 15.28 10.47
CA LYS A 78 15.90 15.64 11.51
C LYS A 78 14.73 14.68 11.62
N TRP A 79 14.27 14.07 10.53
CA TRP A 79 13.00 13.32 10.52
C TRP A 79 13.11 11.89 10.00
N PHE A 80 14.19 11.47 9.34
CA PHE A 80 14.26 10.12 8.79
C PHE A 80 14.15 9.02 9.86
N ASN A 81 15.01 9.09 10.88
CA ASN A 81 15.12 8.09 11.95
C ASN A 81 14.26 8.40 13.18
N LYS A 82 13.25 9.26 13.07
CA LYS A 82 12.33 9.51 14.17
C LYS A 82 11.27 8.40 14.23
N ASP A 83 11.27 7.65 15.33
CA ASP A 83 10.27 6.62 15.63
C ASP A 83 8.96 7.24 16.12
N GLN A 84 8.25 7.86 15.20
CA GLN A 84 6.95 8.45 15.41
C GLN A 84 6.21 8.48 14.08
N ALA A 85 4.87 8.45 14.16
CA ALA A 85 4.00 8.63 13.00
C ALA A 85 4.40 9.88 12.19
N ASN A 86 4.25 9.77 10.88
CA ASN A 86 4.43 10.90 9.97
C ASN A 86 3.46 12.03 10.35
N PRO A 87 3.93 13.29 10.45
CA PRO A 87 3.07 14.43 10.78
C PRO A 87 1.99 14.69 9.72
N ASN A 88 2.24 14.33 8.46
CA ASN A 88 1.24 14.38 7.41
C ASN A 88 0.89 12.95 6.98
N GLU A 89 -0.36 12.54 7.15
CA GLU A 89 -0.83 11.22 6.74
C GLU A 89 -0.80 11.11 5.20
N LEU A 90 -0.16 10.05 4.68
CA LEU A 90 -0.12 9.76 3.25
C LEU A 90 -1.30 8.87 2.86
N THR A 91 -2.53 9.34 3.11
CA THR A 91 -3.77 8.58 2.98
C THR A 91 -3.86 7.85 1.65
N GLY A 92 -4.16 6.54 1.69
CA GLY A 92 -4.33 5.70 0.50
C GLY A 92 -3.04 5.20 -0.15
N ALA A 93 -1.86 5.58 0.35
CA ALA A 93 -0.61 4.99 -0.10
C ALA A 93 -0.52 3.51 0.31
N ILE A 94 -0.20 2.65 -0.65
CA ILE A 94 0.12 1.24 -0.38
C ILE A 94 1.64 1.15 -0.26
N VAL A 95 2.11 0.62 0.87
CA VAL A 95 3.54 0.44 1.14
C VAL A 95 4.05 -0.89 0.59
N GLY A 96 5.37 -1.10 0.62
CA GLY A 96 6.02 -2.33 0.15
C GLY A 96 5.45 -3.62 0.75
N GLY A 97 5.04 -3.59 2.02
CA GLY A 97 4.39 -4.72 2.69
C GLY A 97 5.35 -5.58 3.52
N PRO A 98 4.92 -6.76 3.97
CA PRO A 98 5.67 -7.59 4.90
C PRO A 98 6.78 -8.39 4.20
N ASP A 99 7.63 -9.02 5.00
CA ASP A 99 8.54 -10.06 4.52
C ASP A 99 7.80 -11.36 4.15
N ARG A 100 8.55 -12.37 3.69
CA ARG A 100 8.01 -13.69 3.30
C ARG A 100 7.37 -14.50 4.43
N TYR A 101 7.50 -14.04 5.68
CA TYR A 101 6.97 -14.67 6.87
C TYR A 101 5.89 -13.81 7.53
N ASP A 102 5.33 -12.84 6.80
CA ASP A 102 4.30 -11.91 7.26
C ASP A 102 4.77 -10.94 8.37
N ASN A 103 6.09 -10.82 8.61
CA ASN A 103 6.62 -9.83 9.55
C ASN A 103 6.64 -8.45 8.89
N PHE A 104 6.24 -7.43 9.64
CA PHE A 104 6.22 -6.05 9.18
C PHE A 104 6.66 -5.10 10.29
N ASN A 105 7.63 -4.25 9.99
CA ASN A 105 8.15 -3.24 10.90
C ASN A 105 7.76 -1.85 10.39
N ASP A 106 6.84 -1.14 11.07
CA ASP A 106 6.35 0.19 10.68
C ASP A 106 7.37 1.29 11.05
N GLN A 107 8.56 1.20 10.46
CA GLN A 107 9.68 2.11 10.69
C GLN A 107 10.10 2.74 9.36
N ARG A 108 10.16 4.07 9.33
CA ARG A 108 10.43 4.83 8.10
C ARG A 108 11.73 4.46 7.41
N TRP A 109 12.73 4.00 8.15
CA TRP A 109 14.02 3.58 7.58
C TRP A 109 14.00 2.18 6.96
N GLU A 110 12.96 1.38 7.20
CA GLU A 110 12.74 0.08 6.56
C GLU A 110 12.12 0.26 5.17
N SER A 111 12.87 0.90 4.25
CA SER A 111 12.34 1.24 2.92
C SER A 111 11.77 0.04 2.17
N SER A 112 12.36 -1.15 2.31
CA SER A 112 11.83 -2.38 1.68
C SER A 112 10.39 -2.70 2.06
N MET A 113 9.96 -2.35 3.27
CA MET A 113 8.60 -2.58 3.75
C MET A 113 7.72 -1.33 3.61
N LEU A 114 8.31 -0.13 3.75
CA LEU A 114 7.57 1.12 3.95
C LEU A 114 7.59 2.05 2.73
N GLU A 115 8.27 1.71 1.65
CA GLU A 115 8.32 2.52 0.42
C GLU A 115 6.93 2.55 -0.26
N PRO A 116 6.30 3.72 -0.38
CA PRO A 116 5.12 3.89 -1.23
C PRO A 116 5.54 4.30 -2.65
N CYS A 117 4.98 3.65 -3.66
CA CYS A 117 5.31 3.93 -5.06
C CYS A 117 4.06 4.14 -5.92
N THR A 118 4.15 5.05 -6.89
CA THR A 118 3.06 5.33 -7.83
C THR A 118 2.61 4.10 -8.61
N TYR A 119 3.54 3.21 -8.97
CA TYR A 119 3.24 1.96 -9.68
C TYR A 119 2.57 0.91 -8.80
N ILE A 120 2.77 0.91 -7.47
CA ILE A 120 2.05 0.01 -6.56
C ILE A 120 0.58 0.42 -6.53
N ASN A 121 0.33 1.72 -6.30
CA ASN A 121 -1.02 2.26 -6.28
C ASN A 121 -1.72 2.12 -7.64
N SER A 122 -1.04 2.38 -8.76
CA SER A 122 -1.67 2.29 -10.08
C SER A 122 -2.14 0.88 -10.43
N LEU A 123 -1.40 -0.15 -10.02
CA LEU A 123 -1.78 -1.55 -10.21
C LEU A 123 -2.95 -1.97 -9.31
N ALA A 124 -3.09 -1.37 -8.13
CA ALA A 124 -4.20 -1.67 -7.22
C ALA A 124 -5.54 -1.03 -7.64
N ILE A 125 -5.50 0.14 -8.31
CA ILE A 125 -6.72 0.87 -8.71
C ILE A 125 -7.64 0.02 -9.59
N GLY A 126 -7.09 -0.72 -10.56
CA GLY A 126 -7.89 -1.55 -11.48
C GLY A 126 -8.70 -2.63 -10.77
N PRO A 127 -8.06 -3.55 -10.02
CA PRO A 127 -8.74 -4.55 -9.21
C PRO A 127 -9.72 -3.95 -8.20
N LEU A 128 -9.34 -2.89 -7.49
CA LEU A 128 -10.23 -2.24 -6.51
C LEU A 128 -11.49 -1.66 -7.17
N ALA A 129 -11.34 -0.99 -8.32
CA ALA A 129 -12.48 -0.47 -9.08
C ALA A 129 -13.42 -1.60 -9.55
N ARG A 130 -12.86 -2.71 -10.03
CA ARG A 130 -13.65 -3.89 -10.44
C ARG A 130 -14.42 -4.50 -9.25
N LEU A 131 -13.76 -4.69 -8.11
CA LEU A 131 -14.37 -5.26 -6.90
C LEU A 131 -15.47 -4.36 -6.33
N ALA A 132 -15.25 -3.04 -6.35
CA ALA A 132 -16.24 -2.06 -5.91
C ALA A 132 -17.47 -2.01 -6.83
N ALA A 133 -17.29 -2.17 -8.15
CA ALA A 133 -18.38 -2.07 -9.13
C ALA A 133 -19.30 -3.30 -9.17
N VAL A 134 -18.79 -4.49 -8.86
CA VAL A 134 -19.50 -5.76 -9.15
C VAL A 134 -20.01 -6.44 -7.88
N GLY A 135 -19.44 -6.12 -6.71
CA GLY A 135 -19.62 -6.92 -5.51
C GLY A 135 -18.92 -8.27 -5.69
N GLY A 136 -18.08 -8.67 -4.73
CA GLY A 136 -17.24 -9.86 -4.89
C GLY A 136 -18.06 -11.15 -4.94
N SER A 137 -18.51 -11.58 -6.12
CA SER A 137 -19.00 -12.93 -6.36
C SER A 137 -19.06 -13.20 -7.87
N CYS A 138 -18.22 -14.11 -8.36
CA CYS A 138 -18.73 -15.00 -9.39
C CYS A 138 -19.72 -15.91 -8.69
N VAL A 139 -20.99 -15.85 -9.05
CA VAL A 139 -21.92 -16.90 -8.64
C VAL A 139 -21.66 -18.10 -9.53
N SER A 140 -21.42 -19.25 -8.90
CA SER A 140 -21.27 -20.56 -9.54
C SER A 140 -22.53 -20.97 -10.29
#